data_AF-A0A1G7GE43-F1
#
_entry.id   AF-A0A1G7GE43-F1
#
_cell.length_a   1.000
_cell.length_b   1.000
_cell.length_c   1.000
_cell.angle_alpha   90.00
_cell.angle_beta   90.00
_cell.angle_gamma   90.00
#
_symmetry.space_group_name_H-M   'P 1'
#
loop_
_entity.id
_entity.type
_entity.pdbx_description
1 polymer ?
#
loop_
_entity_poly.entity_id
_entity_poly.type
_entity_poly.pdbx_seq_one_letter_code
_entity_poly.pdbx_strand_id
1 'polypeptide(L)'
;MRSNVHLEIKKGTVIYPTRGLVAAQNHRIFDFASKTENKIENASISGKEGKFIVDLRGNSSNNLIVADVGNVNNFKIANMTIKDEKTVFASILISFTDKTGNAWPHNGIIENINQLDAHTGYGLIQAYAADNILFKNLACTGGVTLRLETDNLAMKTANKGGLNAIFASKIKNTNGLTPLMFSPHFMENGNVTVDDVTAIGCAYAVRVEHGFIEIFDKENRASGDDFKNYIEGILGAGSVEIVYRRNNGRTWAARIANDFNERAYNHANPAVNRIKPGKFDTSNVSNIKVIYKNTGAKLKQAFLPYLPCSEWSKLCKPGPTGFEYNGPSLGVSIDNTKRDNSLGNYNVQLITSKVQGFPNNYILNVKHNTAKVCNNGIGTIASCN
;
A
#
# COMPACT_ATOMS: atom_id res chain seq x y z
N MET A 1 -17.25 -8.18 15.39
CA MET A 1 -18.30 -7.14 15.43
C MET A 1 -19.62 -7.75 14.96
N ARG A 2 -20.77 -7.08 15.14
CA ARG A 2 -22.10 -7.51 14.69
C ARG A 2 -22.94 -6.33 14.22
N SER A 3 -24.01 -6.60 13.47
CA SER A 3 -24.94 -5.57 13.01
C SER A 3 -25.60 -4.83 14.18
N ASN A 4 -25.84 -3.53 14.01
CA ASN A 4 -26.46 -2.64 15.00
C ASN A 4 -25.72 -2.56 16.35
N VAL A 5 -24.43 -2.91 16.37
CA VAL A 5 -23.57 -2.78 17.55
C VAL A 5 -22.69 -1.54 17.43
N HIS A 6 -22.78 -0.68 18.45
CA HIS A 6 -22.02 0.56 18.54
C HIS A 6 -21.17 0.54 19.81
N LEU A 7 -19.87 0.35 19.64
CA LEU A 7 -18.91 0.37 20.75
C LEU A 7 -18.40 1.78 20.98
N GLU A 8 -18.64 2.28 22.19
CA GLU A 8 -18.06 3.52 22.71
C GLU A 8 -16.98 3.20 23.75
N ILE A 9 -15.72 3.50 23.44
CA ILE A 9 -14.58 3.15 24.30
C ILE A 9 -14.07 4.43 24.96
N LYS A 10 -14.11 4.47 26.30
CA LYS A 10 -13.66 5.64 27.07
C LYS A 10 -12.24 6.07 26.67
N LYS A 11 -12.02 7.38 26.47
CA LYS A 11 -10.70 7.98 26.22
C LYS A 11 -9.63 7.41 27.17
N GLY A 12 -8.46 7.09 26.61
CA GLY A 12 -7.32 6.56 27.36
C GLY A 12 -7.40 5.07 27.72
N THR A 13 -8.53 4.39 27.48
CA THR A 13 -8.60 2.93 27.59
C THR A 13 -7.57 2.30 26.66
N VAL A 14 -6.87 1.28 27.16
CA VAL A 14 -5.88 0.53 26.39
C VAL A 14 -6.42 -0.87 26.09
N ILE A 15 -6.44 -1.22 24.81
CA ILE A 15 -6.79 -2.56 24.31
C ILE A 15 -5.50 -3.21 23.82
N TYR A 16 -5.23 -4.41 24.32
CA TYR A 16 -4.13 -5.25 23.87
C TYR A 16 -4.68 -6.43 23.07
N PRO A 17 -3.94 -6.97 22.09
CA PRO A 17 -4.19 -8.32 21.63
C PRO A 17 -4.09 -9.28 22.82
N THR A 18 -4.84 -10.38 22.77
CA THR A 18 -4.71 -11.45 23.77
C THR A 18 -3.25 -11.92 23.85
N ARG A 19 -2.77 -12.29 25.04
CA ARG A 19 -1.41 -12.81 25.22
C ARG A 19 -1.32 -14.26 24.74
N GLY A 20 -0.11 -14.69 24.32
CA GLY A 20 0.15 -16.08 23.92
C GLY A 20 -0.40 -16.44 22.53
N LEU A 21 -0.49 -15.47 21.62
CA LEU A 21 -0.93 -15.73 20.25
C LEU A 21 0.09 -16.61 19.51
N VAL A 22 -0.44 -17.53 18.69
CA VAL A 22 0.36 -18.40 17.84
C VAL A 22 1.11 -17.55 16.80
N ALA A 23 2.43 -17.53 16.86
CA ALA A 23 3.26 -16.62 16.06
C ALA A 23 3.03 -16.71 14.54
N ALA A 24 2.79 -17.91 14.00
CA ALA A 24 2.63 -18.13 12.56
C ALA A 24 1.22 -17.81 12.01
N GLN A 25 0.26 -17.43 12.86
CA GLN A 25 -1.11 -17.14 12.43
C GLN A 25 -1.36 -15.64 12.34
N ASN A 26 -2.33 -15.26 11.49
CA ASN A 26 -2.76 -13.87 11.34
C ASN A 26 -3.89 -13.57 12.31
N HIS A 27 -3.67 -12.64 13.23
CA HIS A 27 -4.61 -12.29 14.30
C HIS A 27 -5.26 -10.94 14.04
N ARG A 28 -6.50 -10.79 14.49
CA ARG A 28 -7.29 -9.56 14.36
C ARG A 28 -8.03 -9.25 15.65
N ILE A 29 -8.01 -7.99 16.07
CA ILE A 29 -8.72 -7.55 17.29
C ILE A 29 -10.21 -7.34 16.97
N PHE A 30 -10.51 -6.57 15.93
CA PHE A 30 -11.88 -6.29 15.50
C PHE A 30 -12.15 -6.83 14.09
N ASP A 31 -12.97 -7.87 13.98
CA ASP A 31 -13.45 -8.39 12.69
C ASP A 31 -14.80 -7.75 12.33
N PHE A 32 -14.86 -7.04 11.20
CA PHE A 32 -16.08 -6.50 10.60
C PHE A 32 -16.47 -7.37 9.39
N ALA A 33 -16.91 -8.60 9.65
CA ALA A 33 -17.39 -9.56 8.64
C ALA A 33 -16.35 -9.94 7.58
N SER A 34 -15.06 -9.88 7.94
CA SER A 34 -13.98 -10.46 7.12
C SER A 34 -13.94 -11.98 7.31
N LYS A 35 -14.06 -12.45 8.56
CA LYS A 35 -13.98 -13.89 8.90
C LYS A 35 -15.14 -14.42 9.72
N THR A 36 -15.78 -13.62 10.58
CA THR A 36 -16.70 -14.19 11.60
C THR A 36 -18.18 -14.16 11.21
N GLU A 37 -18.61 -13.11 10.51
CA GLU A 37 -20.02 -12.89 10.13
C GLU A 37 -20.14 -12.88 8.60
N ASN A 38 -21.30 -13.26 8.06
CA ASN A 38 -21.53 -13.24 6.61
C ASN A 38 -21.62 -11.79 6.08
N LYS A 39 -22.36 -10.94 6.79
CA LYS A 39 -22.55 -9.52 6.52
C LYS A 39 -22.79 -8.78 7.83
N ILE A 40 -22.28 -7.55 7.95
CA ILE A 40 -22.59 -6.63 9.05
C ILE A 40 -23.23 -5.36 8.48
N GLU A 41 -24.20 -4.80 9.19
CA GLU A 41 -24.84 -3.54 8.84
C GLU A 41 -24.92 -2.62 10.06
N ASN A 42 -24.73 -1.32 9.88
CA ASN A 42 -24.92 -0.30 10.91
C ASN A 42 -24.08 -0.57 12.16
N ALA A 43 -22.76 -0.62 12.00
CA ALA A 43 -21.86 -0.95 13.10
C ALA A 43 -20.79 0.11 13.31
N SER A 44 -20.41 0.35 14.56
CA SER A 44 -19.34 1.30 14.84
C SER A 44 -18.46 0.90 16.02
N ILE A 45 -17.22 1.37 15.96
CA ILE A 45 -16.30 1.43 17.09
C ILE A 45 -15.69 2.83 17.14
N SER A 46 -15.83 3.47 18.29
CA SER A 46 -15.28 4.82 18.46
C SER A 46 -14.82 5.10 19.88
N GLY A 47 -13.78 5.92 19.99
CA GLY A 47 -13.40 6.52 21.26
C GLY A 47 -14.41 7.58 21.72
N LYS A 48 -14.91 7.42 22.94
CA LYS A 48 -15.79 8.36 23.65
C LYS A 48 -14.95 9.46 24.30
N GLU A 49 -15.29 10.72 24.02
CA GLU A 49 -14.62 11.92 24.54
C GLU A 49 -13.13 12.06 24.14
N GLY A 50 -12.65 11.26 23.18
CA GLY A 50 -11.28 11.31 22.69
C GLY A 50 -10.78 9.95 22.24
N LYS A 51 -9.46 9.81 22.09
CA LYS A 51 -8.86 8.58 21.57
C LYS A 51 -8.72 7.50 22.64
N PHE A 52 -9.11 6.27 22.31
CA PHE A 52 -8.60 5.08 23.01
C PHE A 52 -7.29 4.61 22.37
N ILE A 53 -6.62 3.66 23.01
CA ILE A 53 -5.32 3.15 22.60
C ILE A 53 -5.46 1.67 22.25
N VAL A 54 -4.90 1.27 21.11
CA VAL A 54 -4.60 -0.14 20.81
C VAL A 54 -3.09 -0.29 20.85
N ASP A 55 -2.59 -1.14 21.73
CA ASP A 55 -1.16 -1.36 21.93
C ASP A 55 -0.78 -2.76 21.46
N LEU A 56 -0.10 -2.82 20.31
CA LEU A 56 0.31 -4.05 19.66
C LEU A 56 1.66 -4.57 20.17
N ARG A 57 2.34 -3.79 21.02
CA ARG A 57 3.72 -4.03 21.43
C ARG A 57 3.86 -5.18 22.42
N GLY A 58 4.99 -5.87 22.38
CA GLY A 58 5.36 -6.95 23.29
C GLY A 58 4.52 -8.22 23.12
N ASN A 59 3.89 -8.43 21.94
CA ASN A 59 3.18 -9.67 21.66
C ASN A 59 4.13 -10.74 21.11
N SER A 60 3.81 -12.02 21.32
CA SER A 60 4.57 -13.14 20.76
C SER A 60 4.40 -13.28 19.24
N SER A 61 3.33 -12.72 18.67
CA SER A 61 3.08 -12.68 17.23
C SER A 61 3.26 -11.27 16.69
N ASN A 62 3.97 -11.15 15.57
CA ASN A 62 4.05 -9.91 14.79
C ASN A 62 2.92 -9.80 13.75
N ASN A 63 2.09 -10.83 13.59
CA ASN A 63 1.05 -10.89 12.55
C ASN A 63 -0.26 -10.35 13.11
N LEU A 64 -0.33 -9.03 13.33
CA LEU A 64 -1.41 -8.37 14.08
C LEU A 64 -2.16 -7.36 13.23
N ILE A 65 -3.49 -7.45 13.26
CA ILE A 65 -4.40 -6.51 12.59
C ILE A 65 -5.32 -5.91 13.65
N VAL A 66 -5.46 -4.59 13.67
CA VAL A 66 -6.38 -3.93 14.59
C VAL A 66 -7.82 -4.11 14.13
N ALA A 67 -8.12 -3.80 12.86
CA ALA A 67 -9.43 -4.00 12.29
C ALA A 67 -9.35 -4.63 10.89
N ASP A 68 -10.13 -5.67 10.65
CA ASP A 68 -10.26 -6.32 9.34
C ASP A 68 -11.70 -6.13 8.84
N VAL A 69 -11.85 -5.29 7.83
CA VAL A 69 -13.14 -4.75 7.37
C VAL A 69 -13.54 -5.46 6.09
N GLY A 70 -14.46 -6.42 6.19
CA GLY A 70 -14.94 -7.27 5.09
C GLY A 70 -16.33 -6.87 4.58
N ASN A 71 -17.28 -7.81 4.55
CA ASN A 71 -18.62 -7.53 4.04
C ASN A 71 -19.47 -6.71 5.04
N VAL A 72 -19.25 -5.40 5.09
CA VAL A 72 -19.95 -4.48 5.97
C VAL A 72 -20.51 -3.29 5.21
N ASN A 73 -21.73 -2.88 5.57
CA ASN A 73 -22.38 -1.68 5.05
C ASN A 73 -22.71 -0.70 6.18
N ASN A 74 -22.54 0.60 5.95
CA ASN A 74 -22.83 1.67 6.93
C ASN A 74 -22.04 1.48 8.24
N PHE A 75 -20.76 1.86 8.23
CA PHE A 75 -19.89 1.66 9.38
C PHE A 75 -19.02 2.85 9.75
N LYS A 76 -18.57 2.88 11.01
CA LYS A 76 -17.62 3.87 11.51
C LYS A 76 -16.52 3.26 12.37
N ILE A 77 -15.27 3.60 12.08
CA ILE A 77 -14.09 3.28 12.92
C ILE A 77 -13.40 4.60 13.24
N ALA A 78 -13.38 5.02 14.51
CA ALA A 78 -12.92 6.36 14.85
C ALA A 78 -12.20 6.51 16.19
N ASN A 79 -11.43 7.60 16.31
CA ASN A 79 -10.83 8.09 17.54
C ASN A 79 -9.95 7.04 18.24
N MET A 80 -8.86 6.63 17.58
CA MET A 80 -7.90 5.70 18.19
C MET A 80 -6.44 6.10 17.96
N THR A 81 -5.58 5.67 18.88
CA THR A 81 -4.12 5.69 18.71
C THR A 81 -3.64 4.24 18.71
N ILE A 82 -2.88 3.86 17.70
CA ILE A 82 -2.26 2.55 17.58
C ILE A 82 -0.77 2.70 17.90
N LYS A 83 -0.32 1.95 18.90
CA LYS A 83 1.11 1.81 19.22
C LYS A 83 1.57 0.50 18.61
N ASP A 84 2.38 0.61 17.57
CA ASP A 84 2.97 -0.51 16.85
C ASP A 84 4.44 -0.67 17.26
N GLU A 85 5.07 -1.74 16.81
CA GLU A 85 6.52 -2.00 16.88
C GLU A 85 6.98 -2.67 15.58
N LYS A 86 6.51 -2.14 14.46
CA LYS A 86 6.74 -2.66 13.10
C LYS A 86 6.19 -4.07 12.92
N THR A 87 4.96 -4.30 13.41
CA THR A 87 4.21 -5.52 13.11
C THR A 87 4.00 -5.70 11.61
N VAL A 88 3.76 -6.95 11.25
CA VAL A 88 3.39 -7.39 9.90
C VAL A 88 1.89 -7.14 9.74
N PHE A 89 1.49 -6.58 8.59
CA PHE A 89 0.16 -6.06 8.22
C PHE A 89 -0.04 -4.56 8.46
N ALA A 90 -0.88 -3.95 7.61
CA ALA A 90 -1.44 -2.66 7.94
C ALA A 90 -2.44 -2.83 9.09
N SER A 91 -2.52 -1.84 9.98
CA SER A 91 -3.36 -1.94 11.17
C SER A 91 -4.85 -2.09 10.83
N ILE A 92 -5.31 -1.47 9.75
CA ILE A 92 -6.70 -1.56 9.28
C ILE A 92 -6.69 -2.05 7.82
N LEU A 93 -7.30 -3.21 7.61
CA LEU A 93 -7.47 -3.79 6.29
C LEU A 93 -8.88 -3.51 5.78
N ILE A 94 -9.00 -2.98 4.57
CA ILE A 94 -10.27 -2.83 3.85
C ILE A 94 -10.33 -3.96 2.83
N SER A 95 -10.89 -5.07 3.28
CA SER A 95 -10.70 -6.41 2.75
C SER A 95 -11.78 -6.81 1.76
N PHE A 96 -11.35 -7.52 0.72
CA PHE A 96 -12.24 -8.33 -0.09
C PHE A 96 -12.59 -9.63 0.64
N THR A 97 -13.85 -10.05 0.57
CA THR A 97 -14.26 -11.41 0.93
C THR A 97 -14.77 -12.14 -0.30
N ASP A 98 -14.42 -13.42 -0.42
CA ASP A 98 -14.77 -14.31 -1.54
C ASP A 98 -16.22 -14.81 -1.52
N LYS A 99 -17.07 -14.16 -0.71
CA LYS A 99 -18.50 -14.47 -0.61
C LYS A 99 -19.25 -14.02 -1.88
N THR A 100 -20.48 -14.51 -2.02
CA THR A 100 -21.36 -14.18 -3.14
C THR A 100 -21.68 -12.68 -3.19
N GLY A 101 -21.85 -12.15 -4.41
CA GLY A 101 -22.12 -10.72 -4.63
C GLY A 101 -20.91 -9.81 -4.36
N ASN A 102 -21.21 -8.54 -4.05
CA ASN A 102 -20.23 -7.50 -3.74
C ASN A 102 -19.88 -7.52 -2.24
N ALA A 103 -19.15 -8.54 -1.82
CA ALA A 103 -18.87 -8.81 -0.41
C ALA A 103 -17.57 -8.15 0.05
N TRP A 104 -17.62 -6.83 0.20
CA TRP A 104 -16.54 -5.96 0.71
C TRP A 104 -17.17 -4.72 1.38
N PRO A 105 -16.39 -3.79 1.95
CA PRO A 105 -16.94 -2.65 2.68
C PRO A 105 -17.66 -1.64 1.78
N HIS A 106 -18.82 -1.17 2.22
CA HIS A 106 -19.62 -0.12 1.57
C HIS A 106 -20.00 0.97 2.58
N ASN A 107 -20.04 2.23 2.13
CA ASN A 107 -20.63 3.35 2.88
C ASN A 107 -20.03 3.53 4.28
N GLY A 108 -18.73 3.77 4.36
CA GLY A 108 -17.97 3.76 5.62
C GLY A 108 -17.20 5.04 5.92
N ILE A 109 -16.97 5.30 7.20
CA ILE A 109 -16.09 6.39 7.66
C ILE A 109 -14.99 5.81 8.56
N ILE A 110 -13.74 6.10 8.21
CA ILE A 110 -12.58 5.78 9.04
C ILE A 110 -11.86 7.09 9.36
N GLU A 111 -11.89 7.51 10.63
CA GLU A 111 -11.42 8.86 10.97
C GLU A 111 -10.71 9.06 12.30
N ASN A 112 -9.86 10.07 12.35
CA ASN A 112 -9.15 10.52 13.55
C ASN A 112 -8.29 9.41 14.20
N ILE A 113 -7.46 8.76 13.39
CA ILE A 113 -6.61 7.63 13.81
C ILE A 113 -5.14 7.98 13.63
N ASN A 114 -4.34 7.70 14.66
CA ASN A 114 -2.89 7.83 14.60
C ASN A 114 -2.24 6.45 14.78
N GLN A 115 -1.25 6.09 13.97
CA GLN A 115 -0.36 4.94 14.21
C GLN A 115 1.08 5.40 14.39
N LEU A 116 1.79 4.76 15.32
CA LEU A 116 3.18 5.04 15.65
C LEU A 116 4.04 3.80 15.35
N ASP A 117 5.25 4.02 14.81
CA ASP A 117 6.26 3.00 14.53
C ASP A 117 5.80 1.85 13.61
N ALA A 118 5.15 2.21 12.50
CA ALA A 118 4.71 1.26 11.50
C ALA A 118 5.87 0.70 10.66
N HIS A 119 5.78 -0.57 10.30
CA HIS A 119 6.71 -1.22 9.39
C HIS A 119 6.67 -0.58 7.99
N THR A 120 7.82 -0.44 7.33
CA THR A 120 7.95 0.21 6.01
C THR A 120 7.09 -0.45 4.92
N GLY A 121 6.87 -1.76 4.98
CA GLY A 121 6.02 -2.47 4.03
C GLY A 121 4.51 -2.32 4.25
N TYR A 122 4.10 -1.75 5.38
CA TYR A 122 2.71 -1.71 5.83
C TYR A 122 2.30 -0.28 6.20
N GLY A 123 1.64 -0.08 7.34
CA GLY A 123 1.16 1.22 7.77
C GLY A 123 -0.22 1.17 8.41
N LEU A 124 -1.00 2.23 8.20
CA LEU A 124 -2.30 2.40 8.83
C LEU A 124 -3.43 1.72 8.04
N ILE A 125 -3.69 2.19 6.83
CA ILE A 125 -4.72 1.59 5.97
C ILE A 125 -4.04 0.84 4.83
N GLN A 126 -4.47 -0.41 4.59
CA GLN A 126 -4.34 -1.04 3.28
C GLN A 126 -5.74 -1.35 2.75
N ALA A 127 -6.06 -0.81 1.58
CA ALA A 127 -7.37 -0.96 0.96
C ALA A 127 -7.28 -1.83 -0.30
N TYR A 128 -8.01 -2.96 -0.27
CA TYR A 128 -8.08 -3.93 -1.35
C TYR A 128 -9.35 -3.77 -2.18
N ALA A 129 -10.51 -3.74 -1.53
CA ALA A 129 -11.80 -3.56 -2.18
C ALA A 129 -12.73 -2.71 -1.31
N ALA A 130 -13.40 -1.71 -1.87
CA ALA A 130 -14.32 -0.85 -1.15
C ALA A 130 -15.14 0.04 -2.09
N ASP A 131 -16.36 0.37 -1.68
CA ASP A 131 -17.23 1.34 -2.35
C ASP A 131 -17.65 2.45 -1.39
N ASN A 132 -17.53 3.70 -1.83
CA ASN A 132 -18.02 4.87 -1.09
C ASN A 132 -17.50 4.95 0.37
N ILE A 133 -16.18 5.11 0.51
CA ILE A 133 -15.52 5.20 1.82
C ILE A 133 -14.87 6.57 2.00
N LEU A 134 -15.05 7.16 3.18
CA LEU A 134 -14.35 8.36 3.63
C LEU A 134 -13.23 8.02 4.61
N PHE A 135 -11.99 8.35 4.23
CA PHE A 135 -10.82 8.33 5.11
C PHE A 135 -10.48 9.75 5.57
N LYS A 136 -10.55 10.05 6.87
CA LYS A 136 -10.41 11.44 7.34
C LYS A 136 -9.50 11.59 8.54
N ASN A 137 -8.58 12.55 8.49
CA ASN A 137 -7.71 12.87 9.63
C ASN A 137 -6.93 11.63 10.11
N LEU A 138 -6.15 11.06 9.21
CA LEU A 138 -5.34 9.86 9.45
C LEU A 138 -3.87 10.24 9.49
N ALA A 139 -3.14 9.75 10.49
CA ALA A 139 -1.70 9.99 10.64
C ALA A 139 -0.94 8.69 10.92
N CYS A 140 0.22 8.52 10.28
CA CYS A 140 1.11 7.39 10.53
C CYS A 140 2.55 7.88 10.70
N THR A 141 3.30 7.26 11.60
CA THR A 141 4.77 7.39 11.68
C THR A 141 5.41 6.12 11.16
N GLY A 142 6.23 6.20 10.12
CA GLY A 142 6.67 5.03 9.35
C GLY A 142 5.66 4.58 8.31
N GLY A 143 6.00 3.52 7.57
CA GLY A 143 5.11 2.85 6.59
C GLY A 143 4.41 3.79 5.60
N VAL A 144 3.15 3.46 5.31
CA VAL A 144 2.22 4.22 4.46
C VAL A 144 0.97 4.58 5.26
N THR A 145 0.44 5.81 5.14
CA THR A 145 -0.78 6.16 5.88
C THR A 145 -2.03 5.60 5.20
N LEU A 146 -2.22 5.91 3.91
CA LEU A 146 -3.32 5.41 3.09
C LEU A 146 -2.75 4.68 1.87
N ARG A 147 -2.72 3.35 1.96
CA ARG A 147 -2.21 2.47 0.91
C ARG A 147 -3.37 1.90 0.10
N LEU A 148 -3.64 2.51 -1.05
CA LEU A 148 -4.63 2.04 -2.01
C LEU A 148 -3.96 1.02 -2.92
N GLU A 149 -3.81 -0.21 -2.40
CA GLU A 149 -3.11 -1.29 -3.08
C GLU A 149 -3.98 -2.53 -3.18
N THR A 150 -4.40 -2.82 -4.42
CA THR A 150 -5.42 -3.82 -4.73
C THR A 150 -4.81 -5.11 -5.27
N ASP A 151 -4.04 -5.80 -4.42
CA ASP A 151 -3.20 -6.95 -4.79
C ASP A 151 -3.66 -8.30 -4.20
N ASN A 152 -4.84 -8.35 -3.59
CA ASN A 152 -5.34 -9.57 -2.96
C ASN A 152 -5.61 -10.68 -3.99
N LEU A 153 -4.97 -11.83 -3.83
CA LEU A 153 -5.08 -12.97 -4.75
C LEU A 153 -6.54 -13.44 -4.95
N ALA A 154 -7.38 -13.39 -3.91
CA ALA A 154 -8.77 -13.79 -4.02
C ALA A 154 -9.57 -12.89 -4.98
N MET A 155 -9.22 -11.61 -5.07
CA MET A 155 -9.82 -10.69 -6.05
C MET A 155 -9.41 -11.04 -7.48
N LYS A 156 -8.14 -11.43 -7.67
CA LYS A 156 -7.65 -11.90 -8.98
C LYS A 156 -8.38 -13.15 -9.44
N THR A 157 -8.57 -14.12 -8.55
CA THR A 157 -9.31 -15.35 -8.86
C THR A 157 -10.78 -15.08 -9.14
N ALA A 158 -11.41 -14.19 -8.37
CA ALA A 158 -12.82 -13.87 -8.54
C ALA A 158 -13.11 -12.85 -9.65
N ASN A 159 -12.07 -12.19 -10.19
CA ASN A 159 -12.14 -11.10 -11.16
C ASN A 159 -13.14 -9.99 -10.74
N LYS A 160 -13.13 -9.64 -9.45
CA LYS A 160 -14.02 -8.63 -8.86
C LYS A 160 -13.38 -7.96 -7.63
N GLY A 161 -13.93 -6.83 -7.21
CA GLY A 161 -13.44 -6.00 -6.12
C GLY A 161 -12.85 -4.69 -6.66
N GLY A 162 -11.80 -4.18 -6.01
CA GLY A 162 -11.21 -2.89 -6.36
C GLY A 162 -11.83 -1.76 -5.56
N LEU A 163 -11.28 -0.56 -5.73
CA LEU A 163 -11.64 0.63 -4.98
C LEU A 163 -12.45 1.57 -5.85
N ASN A 164 -13.62 2.00 -5.40
CA ASN A 164 -14.51 2.86 -6.15
C ASN A 164 -15.17 3.92 -5.25
N ALA A 165 -15.29 5.15 -5.79
CA ALA A 165 -15.77 6.31 -5.06
C ALA A 165 -15.07 6.50 -3.70
N ILE A 166 -13.73 6.60 -3.71
CA ILE A 166 -12.95 6.78 -2.47
C ILE A 166 -12.71 8.26 -2.22
N PHE A 167 -12.99 8.70 -1.00
CA PHE A 167 -12.76 10.05 -0.54
C PHE A 167 -11.76 10.06 0.61
N ALA A 168 -10.82 10.99 0.59
CA ALA A 168 -9.91 11.16 1.70
C ALA A 168 -9.64 12.64 2.02
N SER A 169 -9.46 12.95 3.29
CA SER A 169 -8.98 14.28 3.70
C SER A 169 -8.05 14.25 4.90
N LYS A 170 -7.07 15.15 4.95
CA LYS A 170 -6.11 15.27 6.06
C LYS A 170 -5.33 13.97 6.29
N ILE A 171 -4.60 13.55 5.26
CA ILE A 171 -3.79 12.33 5.30
C ILE A 171 -2.33 12.71 5.54
N LYS A 172 -1.79 12.30 6.68
CA LYS A 172 -0.45 12.68 7.14
C LYS A 172 0.47 11.49 7.32
N ASN A 173 1.73 11.63 6.93
CA ASN A 173 2.79 10.70 7.31
C ASN A 173 4.01 11.43 7.84
N THR A 174 4.70 10.82 8.80
CA THR A 174 5.97 11.32 9.34
C THR A 174 7.02 10.21 9.29
N ASN A 175 8.21 10.49 8.77
CA ASN A 175 9.32 9.53 8.75
C ASN A 175 8.95 8.16 8.13
N GLY A 176 8.13 8.15 7.08
CA GLY A 176 7.67 6.94 6.39
C GLY A 176 7.99 6.96 4.89
N LEU A 177 7.34 6.08 4.14
CA LEU A 177 7.43 6.06 2.68
C LEU A 177 6.61 7.21 2.09
N THR A 178 5.31 7.22 2.40
CA THR A 178 4.36 8.17 1.83
C THR A 178 3.05 8.22 2.62
N PRO A 179 2.40 9.38 2.75
CA PRO A 179 1.02 9.43 3.24
C PRO A 179 0.01 8.79 2.28
N LEU A 180 0.21 8.88 0.97
CA LEU A 180 -0.75 8.36 -0.01
C LEU A 180 -0.04 7.53 -1.09
N MET A 181 -0.55 6.34 -1.35
CA MET A 181 -0.07 5.43 -2.38
C MET A 181 -1.22 4.91 -3.23
N PHE A 182 -1.05 4.95 -4.55
CA PHE A 182 -1.88 4.28 -5.55
C PHE A 182 -1.08 3.14 -6.16
N SER A 183 -1.60 1.92 -6.10
CA SER A 183 -0.96 0.75 -6.71
C SER A 183 -2.03 -0.26 -7.11
N PRO A 184 -2.53 -0.21 -8.35
CA PRO A 184 -3.69 -0.99 -8.75
C PRO A 184 -3.37 -2.47 -8.96
N HIS A 185 -2.09 -2.84 -9.07
CA HIS A 185 -1.64 -4.18 -9.43
C HIS A 185 -2.36 -4.69 -10.69
N PHE A 186 -3.36 -5.55 -10.53
CA PHE A 186 -4.14 -6.16 -11.61
C PHE A 186 -5.62 -5.73 -11.63
N MET A 187 -6.04 -4.83 -10.74
CA MET A 187 -7.43 -4.42 -10.60
C MET A 187 -7.78 -3.13 -11.32
N GLU A 188 -8.96 -3.10 -11.90
CA GLU A 188 -9.63 -1.88 -12.37
C GLU A 188 -10.30 -1.20 -11.18
N ASN A 189 -9.88 0.03 -10.89
CA ASN A 189 -10.40 0.83 -9.79
C ASN A 189 -11.09 2.07 -10.34
N GLY A 190 -12.11 2.54 -9.62
CA GLY A 190 -12.78 3.81 -9.90
C GLY A 190 -11.96 5.02 -9.45
N ASN A 191 -12.65 6.14 -9.27
CA ASN A 191 -12.03 7.41 -8.94
C ASN A 191 -11.71 7.56 -7.44
N VAL A 192 -10.65 8.31 -7.16
CA VAL A 192 -10.25 8.70 -5.80
C VAL A 192 -10.11 10.21 -5.74
N THR A 193 -10.70 10.83 -4.71
CA THR A 193 -10.60 12.27 -4.45
C THR A 193 -9.96 12.48 -3.08
N VAL A 194 -8.83 13.16 -3.03
CA VAL A 194 -8.08 13.41 -1.80
C VAL A 194 -7.78 14.89 -1.62
N ASP A 195 -8.00 15.40 -0.42
CA ASP A 195 -7.65 16.78 -0.04
C ASP A 195 -6.76 16.83 1.21
N ASP A 196 -5.78 17.73 1.23
CA ASP A 196 -4.86 17.95 2.36
C ASP A 196 -4.00 16.70 2.68
N VAL A 197 -2.96 16.52 1.87
CA VAL A 197 -1.93 15.50 2.07
C VAL A 197 -0.68 16.14 2.67
N THR A 198 -0.20 15.65 3.81
CA THR A 198 0.99 16.19 4.48
C THR A 198 2.07 15.13 4.68
N ALA A 199 3.24 15.33 4.08
CA ALA A 199 4.42 14.51 4.29
C ALA A 199 5.48 15.28 5.08
N ILE A 200 5.99 14.69 6.17
CA ILE A 200 7.05 15.28 6.99
C ILE A 200 8.19 14.27 7.12
N GLY A 201 9.31 14.52 6.44
CA GLY A 201 10.41 13.56 6.48
C GLY A 201 10.08 12.23 5.80
N CYS A 202 9.20 12.20 4.80
CA CYS A 202 8.86 10.98 4.04
C CYS A 202 9.66 10.92 2.74
N ALA A 203 9.69 9.77 2.06
CA ALA A 203 10.26 9.69 0.72
C ALA A 203 9.53 10.64 -0.23
N TYR A 204 8.23 10.42 -0.43
CA TYR A 204 7.36 11.27 -1.25
C TYR A 204 6.04 11.54 -0.52
N ALA A 205 5.30 12.55 -0.95
CA ALA A 205 3.93 12.79 -0.47
C ALA A 205 2.89 11.94 -1.20
N VAL A 206 3.09 11.68 -2.50
CA VAL A 206 2.22 10.81 -3.28
C VAL A 206 3.07 9.82 -4.07
N ARG A 207 2.73 8.54 -3.98
CA ARG A 207 3.36 7.46 -4.74
C ARG A 207 2.34 6.85 -5.69
N VAL A 208 2.65 6.81 -6.97
CA VAL A 208 1.79 6.23 -8.01
C VAL A 208 2.57 5.12 -8.70
N GLU A 209 2.08 3.89 -8.58
CA GLU A 209 2.66 2.71 -9.20
C GLU A 209 1.88 2.33 -10.46
N HIS A 210 2.61 1.87 -11.48
CA HIS A 210 2.01 1.31 -12.68
C HIS A 210 1.36 -0.06 -12.37
N GLY A 211 0.22 -0.37 -12.98
CA GLY A 211 -0.38 -1.70 -12.87
C GLY A 211 0.39 -2.73 -13.68
N PHE A 212 0.43 -3.99 -13.26
CA PHE A 212 1.24 -5.00 -13.93
C PHE A 212 0.54 -6.35 -14.05
N ILE A 213 0.96 -7.12 -15.04
CA ILE A 213 0.50 -8.50 -15.23
C ILE A 213 1.44 -9.43 -14.46
N GLU A 214 0.83 -10.34 -13.71
CA GLU A 214 1.51 -11.48 -13.11
C GLU A 214 0.90 -12.78 -13.58
N ILE A 215 1.74 -13.70 -14.02
CA ILE A 215 1.33 -15.03 -14.48
C ILE A 215 1.82 -16.04 -13.45
N PHE A 216 0.92 -16.90 -13.00
CA PHE A 216 1.24 -17.96 -12.05
C PHE A 216 1.49 -19.27 -12.78
N ASP A 217 2.56 -19.96 -12.38
CA ASP A 217 2.90 -21.26 -12.93
C ASP A 217 1.97 -22.35 -12.40
N LYS A 218 0.99 -22.74 -13.22
CA LYS A 218 0.02 -23.79 -12.86
C LYS A 218 0.61 -25.19 -12.89
N GLU A 219 1.75 -25.37 -13.55
CA GLU A 219 2.39 -26.69 -13.73
C GLU A 219 3.55 -26.92 -12.76
N ASN A 220 3.85 -25.95 -11.89
CA ASN A 220 4.93 -26.01 -10.89
C ASN A 220 6.25 -26.53 -11.48
N ARG A 221 6.73 -25.86 -12.52
CA ARG A 221 8.01 -26.13 -13.17
C ARG A 221 9.17 -26.12 -12.17
N ALA A 222 10.20 -26.89 -12.51
CA ALA A 222 11.32 -27.20 -11.61
C ALA A 222 12.07 -25.94 -11.13
N SER A 223 12.28 -24.97 -12.01
CA SER A 223 12.98 -23.72 -11.69
C SER A 223 12.23 -22.47 -12.16
N GLY A 224 12.62 -21.32 -11.59
CA GLY A 224 12.12 -20.02 -12.03
C GLY A 224 12.58 -19.68 -13.44
N ASP A 225 13.76 -20.17 -13.84
CA ASP A 225 14.29 -20.00 -15.20
C ASP A 225 13.48 -20.82 -16.21
N ASP A 226 13.06 -22.04 -15.86
CA ASP A 226 12.16 -22.83 -16.73
C ASP A 226 10.83 -22.12 -16.94
N PHE A 227 10.26 -21.53 -15.89
CA PHE A 227 9.03 -20.77 -16.00
C PHE A 227 9.22 -19.47 -16.79
N LYS A 228 10.34 -18.76 -16.58
CA LYS A 228 10.71 -17.60 -17.38
C LYS A 228 10.78 -17.97 -18.86
N ASN A 229 11.55 -19.00 -19.21
CA ASN A 229 11.76 -19.45 -20.58
C ASN A 229 10.45 -19.89 -21.24
N TYR A 230 9.55 -20.53 -20.49
CA TYR A 230 8.21 -20.87 -20.98
C TYR A 230 7.40 -19.63 -21.38
N ILE A 231 7.35 -18.61 -20.52
CA ILE A 231 6.62 -17.37 -20.82
C ILE A 231 7.28 -16.59 -21.97
N GLU A 232 8.61 -16.48 -21.97
CA GLU A 232 9.36 -15.82 -23.04
C GLU A 232 9.26 -16.57 -24.38
N GLY A 233 9.10 -17.90 -24.37
CA GLY A 233 8.80 -18.68 -25.57
C GLY A 233 7.44 -18.35 -26.19
N ILE A 234 6.50 -17.80 -25.41
CA ILE A 234 5.18 -17.38 -25.86
C ILE A 234 5.19 -15.90 -26.27
N LEU A 235 5.74 -15.04 -25.40
CA LEU A 235 5.65 -13.58 -25.53
C LEU A 235 6.89 -12.92 -26.15
N GLY A 236 7.95 -13.68 -26.38
CA GLY A 236 9.26 -13.20 -26.84
C GLY A 236 10.26 -12.97 -25.70
N ALA A 237 11.54 -13.00 -26.05
CA ALA A 237 12.64 -12.73 -25.14
C ALA A 237 12.53 -11.33 -24.49
N GLY A 238 12.81 -11.24 -23.20
CA GLY A 238 12.72 -10.00 -22.43
C GLY A 238 11.30 -9.64 -21.97
N SER A 239 10.30 -10.48 -22.25
CA SER A 239 8.91 -10.25 -21.81
C SER A 239 8.70 -10.45 -20.31
N VAL A 240 9.64 -11.10 -19.61
CA VAL A 240 9.56 -11.33 -18.16
C VAL A 240 10.51 -10.39 -17.43
N GLU A 241 9.97 -9.48 -16.61
CA GLU A 241 10.73 -8.54 -15.79
C GLU A 241 11.42 -9.25 -14.61
N ILE A 242 10.65 -10.09 -13.90
CA ILE A 242 11.15 -10.85 -12.75
C ILE A 242 10.32 -12.11 -12.55
N VAL A 243 10.98 -13.18 -12.11
CA VAL A 243 10.35 -14.40 -11.61
C VAL A 243 10.65 -14.55 -10.13
N TYR A 244 9.64 -14.89 -9.34
CA TYR A 244 9.80 -15.07 -7.91
C TYR A 244 8.73 -16.03 -7.35
N ARG A 245 8.90 -16.48 -6.10
CA ARG A 245 7.96 -17.41 -5.47
C ARG A 245 6.80 -16.69 -4.78
N ARG A 246 5.60 -17.25 -4.93
CA ARG A 246 4.37 -16.88 -4.21
C ARG A 246 3.85 -18.09 -3.42
N ASN A 247 2.80 -17.86 -2.62
CA ASN A 247 2.13 -18.91 -1.82
C ASN A 247 3.12 -19.69 -0.92
N ASN A 248 3.88 -18.98 -0.07
CA ASN A 248 4.89 -19.55 0.83
C ASN A 248 5.94 -20.43 0.12
N GLY A 249 6.43 -19.99 -1.04
CA GLY A 249 7.49 -20.70 -1.76
C GLY A 249 7.00 -21.76 -2.75
N ARG A 250 5.68 -21.98 -2.86
CA ARG A 250 5.14 -23.14 -3.61
C ARG A 250 4.99 -22.89 -5.10
N THR A 251 4.61 -21.68 -5.52
CA THR A 251 4.25 -21.39 -6.91
C THR A 251 5.15 -20.31 -7.48
N TRP A 252 5.63 -20.49 -8.71
CA TRP A 252 6.33 -19.42 -9.41
C TRP A 252 5.34 -18.38 -9.94
N ALA A 253 5.74 -17.11 -9.87
CA ALA A 253 5.04 -16.00 -10.48
C ALA A 253 6.01 -15.23 -11.36
N ALA A 254 5.59 -14.92 -12.59
CA ALA A 254 6.34 -14.13 -13.55
C ALA A 254 5.63 -12.80 -13.74
N ARG A 255 6.33 -11.70 -13.47
CA ARG A 255 5.87 -10.36 -13.78
C ARG A 255 6.24 -10.03 -15.22
N ILE A 256 5.25 -9.62 -16.00
CA ILE A 256 5.45 -9.24 -17.40
C ILE A 256 5.99 -7.83 -17.46
N ALA A 257 7.03 -7.63 -18.28
CA ALA A 257 7.58 -6.31 -18.55
C ALA A 257 6.52 -5.43 -19.22
N ASN A 258 6.41 -4.17 -18.79
CA ASN A 258 5.30 -3.28 -19.19
C ASN A 258 5.13 -3.13 -20.71
N ASP A 259 6.23 -3.16 -21.47
CA ASP A 259 6.21 -3.04 -22.94
C ASP A 259 5.59 -4.28 -23.63
N PHE A 260 5.41 -5.38 -22.91
CA PHE A 260 4.76 -6.60 -23.38
C PHE A 260 3.31 -6.75 -22.91
N ASN A 261 2.75 -5.79 -22.16
CA ASN A 261 1.39 -5.88 -21.63
C ASN A 261 0.33 -6.06 -22.74
N GLU A 262 0.40 -5.27 -23.82
CA GLU A 262 -0.53 -5.40 -24.96
C GLU A 262 -0.41 -6.74 -25.66
N ARG A 263 0.84 -7.22 -25.81
CA ARG A 263 1.11 -8.52 -26.43
C ARG A 263 0.53 -9.66 -25.59
N ALA A 264 0.70 -9.60 -24.28
CA ALA A 264 0.15 -10.59 -23.35
C ALA A 264 -1.38 -10.57 -23.38
N TYR A 265 -1.99 -9.39 -23.19
CA TYR A 265 -3.45 -9.23 -23.13
C TYR A 265 -4.16 -9.77 -24.38
N ASN A 266 -3.63 -9.46 -25.57
CA ASN A 266 -4.21 -9.83 -26.86
C ASN A 266 -3.74 -11.20 -27.39
N HIS A 267 -2.91 -11.93 -26.64
CA HIS A 267 -2.36 -13.20 -27.11
C HIS A 267 -3.45 -14.29 -27.24
N ALA A 268 -3.27 -15.25 -28.14
CA ALA A 268 -4.19 -16.39 -28.26
C ALA A 268 -3.99 -17.44 -27.15
N ASN A 269 -2.74 -17.61 -26.68
CA ASN A 269 -2.38 -18.63 -25.70
C ASN A 269 -3.03 -18.38 -24.31
N PRO A 270 -3.82 -19.32 -23.77
CA PRO A 270 -4.52 -19.19 -22.49
C PRO A 270 -3.62 -19.04 -21.26
N ALA A 271 -2.33 -19.35 -21.37
CA ALA A 271 -1.36 -19.14 -20.29
C ALA A 271 -1.09 -17.65 -20.02
N VAL A 272 -1.28 -16.79 -21.03
CA VAL A 272 -0.90 -15.37 -20.96
C VAL A 272 -2.00 -14.40 -21.40
N ASN A 273 -3.11 -14.90 -21.95
CA ASN A 273 -4.16 -14.08 -22.53
C ASN A 273 -5.14 -13.49 -21.50
N ARG A 274 -5.82 -12.41 -21.89
CA ARG A 274 -6.95 -11.78 -21.15
C ARG A 274 -6.66 -11.33 -19.71
N ILE A 275 -5.40 -11.32 -19.29
CA ILE A 275 -4.96 -10.67 -18.05
C ILE A 275 -4.47 -9.28 -18.43
N LYS A 276 -5.00 -8.26 -17.76
CA LYS A 276 -4.56 -6.87 -17.96
C LYS A 276 -3.96 -6.31 -16.68
N PRO A 277 -3.01 -5.38 -16.79
CA PRO A 277 -2.60 -4.58 -15.65
C PRO A 277 -3.79 -3.75 -15.15
N GLY A 278 -3.82 -3.54 -13.84
CA GLY A 278 -4.81 -2.69 -13.19
C GLY A 278 -4.56 -1.21 -13.44
N LYS A 279 -5.56 -0.39 -13.13
CA LYS A 279 -5.47 1.08 -13.15
C LYS A 279 -6.47 1.69 -12.17
N PHE A 280 -6.35 3.00 -11.96
CA PHE A 280 -7.42 3.81 -11.38
C PHE A 280 -8.02 4.68 -12.48
N ASP A 281 -9.30 5.01 -12.36
CA ASP A 281 -9.86 6.15 -13.09
C ASP A 281 -9.18 7.46 -12.66
N THR A 282 -9.39 8.51 -13.44
CA THR A 282 -8.77 9.82 -13.18
C THR A 282 -9.06 10.26 -11.74
N SER A 283 -7.99 10.40 -10.97
CA SER A 283 -8.03 10.68 -9.54
C SER A 283 -7.39 12.04 -9.25
N ASN A 284 -7.84 12.70 -8.19
CA ASN A 284 -7.43 14.05 -7.84
C ASN A 284 -6.87 14.10 -6.42
N VAL A 285 -5.71 14.76 -6.26
CA VAL A 285 -5.07 15.01 -4.97
C VAL A 285 -4.73 16.49 -4.86
N SER A 286 -5.40 17.19 -3.94
CA SER A 286 -5.22 18.62 -3.71
C SER A 286 -4.53 18.93 -2.39
N ASN A 287 -4.00 20.15 -2.29
CA ASN A 287 -3.41 20.71 -1.09
C ASN A 287 -2.25 19.87 -0.52
N ILE A 288 -1.37 19.41 -1.40
CA ILE A 288 -0.20 18.62 -1.00
C ILE A 288 0.85 19.53 -0.33
N LYS A 289 1.27 19.14 0.87
CA LYS A 289 2.26 19.82 1.71
C LYS A 289 3.42 18.87 2.01
N VAL A 290 4.64 19.32 1.75
CA VAL A 290 5.86 18.52 1.96
C VAL A 290 6.86 19.30 2.79
N ILE A 291 7.33 18.68 3.87
CA ILE A 291 8.34 19.24 4.77
C ILE A 291 9.54 18.30 4.76
N TYR A 292 10.67 18.79 4.25
CA TYR A 292 11.93 18.06 4.21
C TYR A 292 12.41 17.72 5.62
N LYS A 293 12.99 16.54 5.75
CA LYS A 293 13.95 16.23 6.81
C LYS A 293 15.20 15.60 6.18
N ASN A 294 16.34 15.85 6.81
CA ASN A 294 17.63 15.27 6.44
C ASN A 294 17.74 13.78 6.77
N THR A 295 16.90 13.27 7.68
CA THR A 295 16.86 11.86 8.09
C THR A 295 15.44 11.43 8.47
N GLY A 296 15.23 10.12 8.53
CA GLY A 296 14.00 9.49 9.00
C GLY A 296 13.07 9.00 7.89
N ALA A 297 13.25 9.43 6.64
CA ALA A 297 12.45 8.92 5.53
C ALA A 297 12.74 7.43 5.31
N LYS A 298 11.68 6.63 5.09
CA LYS A 298 11.82 5.23 4.66
C LYS A 298 11.90 5.22 3.15
N LEU A 299 12.95 4.64 2.59
CA LEU A 299 13.25 4.67 1.17
C LEU A 299 13.31 3.24 0.61
N LYS A 300 12.82 3.07 -0.62
CA LYS A 300 13.03 1.86 -1.42
C LYS A 300 14.26 2.04 -2.29
N GLN A 301 14.92 0.92 -2.62
CA GLN A 301 16.07 0.91 -3.53
C GLN A 301 15.77 1.64 -4.85
N ALA A 302 14.58 1.45 -5.41
CA ALA A 302 14.14 2.08 -6.65
C ALA A 302 14.08 3.61 -6.59
N PHE A 303 14.07 4.20 -5.38
CA PHE A 303 14.01 5.65 -5.21
C PHE A 303 15.40 6.30 -5.15
N LEU A 304 16.42 5.52 -4.77
CA LEU A 304 17.78 6.01 -4.54
C LEU A 304 18.42 6.69 -5.76
N PRO A 305 18.19 6.22 -7.01
CA PRO A 305 18.75 6.89 -8.19
C PRO A 305 18.26 8.32 -8.40
N TYR A 306 17.17 8.74 -7.75
CA TYR A 306 16.61 10.09 -7.83
C TYR A 306 17.08 11.01 -6.69
N LEU A 307 17.82 10.48 -5.71
CA LEU A 307 18.47 11.28 -4.68
C LEU A 307 19.72 11.95 -5.29
N PRO A 308 19.93 13.28 -5.09
CA PRO A 308 21.17 13.92 -5.51
C PRO A 308 22.40 13.22 -4.92
N CYS A 309 23.45 12.97 -5.71
CA CYS A 309 24.63 12.26 -5.20
C CYS A 309 25.30 12.94 -4.00
N SER A 310 25.20 14.28 -3.89
CA SER A 310 25.69 15.03 -2.73
C SER A 310 25.01 14.64 -1.41
N GLU A 311 23.85 14.02 -1.47
CA GLU A 311 23.04 13.61 -0.33
C GLU A 311 23.20 12.11 -0.02
N TRP A 312 23.95 11.37 -0.84
CA TRP A 312 24.09 9.91 -0.72
C TRP A 312 24.65 9.46 0.62
N SER A 313 25.57 10.25 1.21
CA SER A 313 26.15 9.99 2.53
C SER A 313 25.14 10.03 3.69
N LYS A 314 23.94 10.56 3.46
CA LYS A 314 22.85 10.60 4.45
C LYS A 314 22.01 9.33 4.46
N LEU A 315 22.26 8.40 3.53
CA LEU A 315 21.60 7.10 3.49
C LEU A 315 22.21 6.15 4.51
N CYS A 316 21.37 5.32 5.12
CA CYS A 316 21.82 4.16 5.87
C CYS A 316 20.88 2.97 5.66
N LYS A 317 21.40 1.76 5.92
CA LYS A 317 20.72 0.49 5.76
C LYS A 317 20.37 -0.09 7.16
N PRO A 318 19.09 -0.15 7.55
CA PRO A 318 18.71 -0.59 8.90
C PRO A 318 18.77 -2.11 9.10
N GLY A 319 18.96 -2.91 8.04
CA GLY A 319 19.10 -4.36 8.12
C GLY A 319 19.77 -4.96 6.88
N PRO A 320 20.09 -6.26 6.85
CA PRO A 320 20.94 -6.85 5.81
C PRO A 320 20.25 -7.02 4.45
N THR A 321 18.91 -6.96 4.39
CA THR A 321 18.12 -7.40 3.22
C THR A 321 18.00 -6.37 2.10
N GLY A 322 18.36 -5.10 2.33
CA GLY A 322 18.20 -4.02 1.34
C GLY A 322 16.73 -3.70 1.00
N PHE A 323 15.78 -4.26 1.74
CA PHE A 323 14.34 -4.05 1.59
C PHE A 323 13.91 -2.59 1.86
N GLU A 324 14.64 -1.94 2.76
CA GLU A 324 14.46 -0.55 3.15
C GLU A 324 15.81 0.12 3.36
N TYR A 325 15.82 1.43 3.19
CA TYR A 325 16.90 2.34 3.54
C TYR A 325 16.28 3.50 4.34
N ASN A 326 17.06 4.12 5.22
CA ASN A 326 16.68 5.37 5.86
C ASN A 326 17.47 6.53 5.26
N GLY A 327 16.88 7.71 5.17
CA GLY A 327 17.60 8.86 4.63
C GLY A 327 16.77 10.15 4.61
N PRO A 328 17.18 11.13 3.79
CA PRO A 328 16.45 12.39 3.63
C PRO A 328 15.15 12.19 2.86
N SER A 329 14.24 13.16 2.99
CA SER A 329 13.06 13.27 2.11
C SER A 329 13.47 13.40 0.65
N LEU A 330 12.66 12.86 -0.28
CA LEU A 330 12.95 12.90 -1.72
C LEU A 330 12.11 13.93 -2.49
N GLY A 331 10.81 14.07 -2.20
CA GLY A 331 10.02 15.08 -2.91
C GLY A 331 8.52 15.07 -2.67
N VAL A 332 7.80 15.62 -3.63
CA VAL A 332 6.34 15.68 -3.71
C VAL A 332 5.79 14.35 -4.22
N SER A 333 6.25 13.88 -5.38
CA SER A 333 5.71 12.66 -5.96
C SER A 333 6.73 11.78 -6.65
N ILE A 334 6.44 10.49 -6.67
CA ILE A 334 6.98 9.55 -7.65
C ILE A 334 5.81 8.90 -8.38
N ASP A 335 5.85 8.99 -9.70
CA ASP A 335 4.81 8.51 -10.60
C ASP A 335 5.41 7.63 -11.69
N ASN A 336 5.17 6.34 -11.56
CA ASN A 336 5.68 5.33 -12.48
C ASN A 336 4.78 5.13 -13.71
N THR A 337 3.69 5.91 -13.86
CA THR A 337 2.83 5.87 -15.04
C THR A 337 3.28 6.87 -16.12
N LYS A 338 3.03 6.51 -17.38
CA LYS A 338 3.18 7.39 -18.56
C LYS A 338 2.04 8.40 -18.68
N ARG A 339 0.96 8.24 -17.90
CA ARG A 339 -0.29 9.04 -17.94
C ARG A 339 -0.93 9.09 -19.32
N ASP A 340 -0.77 8.02 -20.10
CA ASP A 340 -1.43 7.82 -21.39
C ASP A 340 -2.49 6.70 -21.28
N ASN A 341 -3.08 6.33 -22.41
CA ASN A 341 -4.10 5.28 -22.49
C ASN A 341 -3.52 3.86 -22.62
N SER A 342 -2.19 3.69 -22.56
CA SER A 342 -1.59 2.36 -22.69
C SER A 342 -1.81 1.53 -21.42
N LEU A 343 -1.91 0.20 -21.56
CA LEU A 343 -2.27 -0.70 -20.47
C LEU A 343 -1.45 -0.48 -19.18
N GLY A 344 -2.18 -0.30 -18.07
CA GLY A 344 -1.63 -0.14 -16.72
C GLY A 344 -1.29 1.31 -16.35
N ASN A 345 -1.38 2.24 -17.32
CA ASN A 345 -1.18 3.66 -17.09
C ASN A 345 -2.50 4.34 -16.74
N TYR A 346 -2.40 5.36 -15.89
CA TYR A 346 -3.52 6.16 -15.44
C TYR A 346 -3.04 7.51 -14.92
N ASN A 347 -3.97 8.43 -14.71
CA ASN A 347 -3.66 9.79 -14.30
C ASN A 347 -4.10 10.06 -12.86
N VAL A 348 -3.15 10.56 -12.06
CA VAL A 348 -3.42 11.17 -10.76
C VAL A 348 -3.02 12.64 -10.84
N GLN A 349 -4.01 13.52 -10.79
CA GLN A 349 -3.80 14.97 -10.83
C GLN A 349 -3.36 15.45 -9.44
N LEU A 350 -2.24 16.18 -9.39
CA LEU A 350 -1.61 16.62 -8.15
C LEU A 350 -1.56 18.15 -8.08
N ILE A 351 -2.12 18.72 -7.02
CA ILE A 351 -2.05 20.16 -6.73
C ILE A 351 -1.27 20.36 -5.43
N THR A 352 -0.06 20.90 -5.55
CA THR A 352 0.84 21.15 -4.42
C THR A 352 0.64 22.55 -3.89
N SER A 353 0.40 22.67 -2.58
CA SER A 353 0.21 23.96 -1.91
C SER A 353 1.45 24.42 -1.15
N LYS A 354 2.32 23.51 -0.69
CA LYS A 354 3.53 23.87 0.06
C LYS A 354 4.65 22.86 -0.10
N VAL A 355 5.86 23.36 -0.38
CA VAL A 355 7.11 22.60 -0.29
C VAL A 355 8.07 23.39 0.59
N GLN A 356 8.65 22.76 1.61
CA GLN A 356 9.49 23.45 2.60
C GLN A 356 10.78 22.68 2.88
N GLY A 357 11.91 23.38 2.83
CA GLY A 357 13.19 22.92 3.37
C GLY A 357 14.01 21.98 2.49
N PHE A 358 13.57 21.69 1.26
CA PHE A 358 14.36 20.86 0.34
C PHE A 358 15.62 21.60 -0.12
N PRO A 359 16.80 20.95 -0.10
CA PRO A 359 18.01 21.49 -0.72
C PRO A 359 17.85 21.72 -2.22
N ASN A 360 18.74 22.52 -2.80
CA ASN A 360 18.83 22.71 -4.25
C ASN A 360 19.10 21.37 -4.96
N ASN A 361 18.68 21.26 -6.23
CA ASN A 361 18.86 20.10 -7.11
C ASN A 361 18.05 18.84 -6.76
N TYR A 362 17.14 18.89 -5.79
CA TYR A 362 16.17 17.82 -5.57
C TYR A 362 15.13 17.75 -6.69
N ILE A 363 14.89 16.53 -7.19
CA ILE A 363 13.77 16.26 -8.10
C ILE A 363 12.51 16.09 -7.28
N LEU A 364 11.70 17.13 -7.20
CA LEU A 364 10.48 17.11 -6.40
C LEU A 364 9.38 16.22 -7.00
N ASN A 365 9.35 16.04 -8.32
CA ASN A 365 8.36 15.21 -9.01
C ASN A 365 9.07 14.26 -9.96
N VAL A 366 9.22 13.01 -9.54
CA VAL A 366 9.72 11.93 -10.40
C VAL A 366 8.56 11.40 -11.24
N LYS A 367 8.70 11.51 -12.56
CA LYS A 367 7.82 10.92 -13.58
C LYS A 367 8.47 9.66 -14.19
N HIS A 368 7.69 8.86 -14.90
CA HIS A 368 8.12 7.59 -15.53
C HIS A 368 9.45 7.66 -16.30
N ASN A 369 9.73 8.77 -17.01
CA ASN A 369 10.93 8.96 -17.83
C ASN A 369 11.98 9.89 -17.20
N THR A 370 11.89 10.15 -15.89
CA THR A 370 12.83 11.02 -15.19
C THR A 370 14.23 10.40 -15.22
N ALA A 371 15.22 11.19 -15.63
CA ALA A 371 16.60 10.74 -15.60
C ALA A 371 17.08 10.50 -14.17
N LYS A 372 17.82 9.40 -13.97
CA LYS A 372 18.53 9.13 -12.71
C LYS A 372 19.60 10.20 -12.53
N VAL A 373 19.76 10.71 -11.30
CA VAL A 373 20.73 11.75 -10.95
C VAL A 373 21.88 11.23 -10.10
N CYS A 374 21.79 9.99 -9.62
CA CYS A 374 22.89 9.35 -8.95
C CYS A 374 23.08 7.89 -9.36
N ASN A 375 24.35 7.52 -9.57
CA ASN A 375 24.78 6.19 -10.00
C ASN A 375 25.61 5.46 -8.93
N ASN A 376 25.66 5.99 -7.71
CA ASN A 376 26.35 5.32 -6.61
C ASN A 376 25.75 3.94 -6.35
N GLY A 377 26.61 2.94 -6.15
CA GLY A 377 26.18 1.57 -5.90
C GLY A 377 25.57 1.42 -4.51
N ILE A 378 24.49 0.66 -4.39
CA ILE A 378 23.81 0.37 -3.10
C ILE A 378 24.75 -0.26 -2.06
N GLY A 379 25.80 -0.95 -2.49
CA GLY A 379 26.81 -1.55 -1.62
C GLY A 379 27.68 -0.53 -0.87
N THR A 380 27.62 0.75 -1.26
CA THR A 380 28.35 1.84 -0.58
C THR A 380 27.60 2.41 0.62
N ILE A 381 26.35 2.01 0.83
CA ILE A 381 25.50 2.52 1.92
C ILE A 381 25.82 1.78 3.21
N ALA A 382 26.23 2.53 4.24
CA ALA A 382 26.54 1.99 5.56
C ALA A 382 25.29 1.51 6.33
N SER A 383 25.49 0.67 7.34
CA SER A 383 24.42 0.30 8.28
C SER A 383 23.93 1.54 9.06
N CYS A 384 22.66 1.55 9.46
CA CYS A 384 22.16 2.57 10.37
C CYS A 384 22.77 2.37 11.78
N ASN A 385 23.03 3.49 12.46
CA ASN A 385 23.43 3.51 13.87
C ASN A 385 22.29 3.12 14.80
#